data_AF-A0AAU3PH45-F1
#
_entry.id   AF-A0AAU3PH45-F1
#
_cell.length_a   1.000
_cell.length_b   1.000
_cell.length_c   1.000
_cell.angle_alpha   90.00
_cell.angle_beta   90.00
_cell.angle_gamma   90.00
#
_symmetry.space_group_name_H-M   'P 1'
#
loop_
_entity.id
_entity.type
_entity.pdbx_description
1 polymer ?
#
loop_
_entity_poly.entity_id
_entity_poly.type
_entity_poly.pdbx_seq_one_letter_code
_entity_poly.pdbx_strand_id
1 'polypeptide(L)'
;MAHHFTQEIPAHLLMWQRVREYAVPPSMIETATARRAAGDWAGACAAARIDVDLDLRAVRDRHGTDIATRIRADLRRLAPDLLRWHMPRIAPDGRLRPGLTISLARYGRCGGTSPHLVVRTPPANADAGQRMSLDVWEGSANDRSANPPYLHPHPHPDRRFRLDLHRHLWDSARSGELARRGGGPSVAPTGRPHNSSWEMASWAAEAELLLRADGRSRAAFAVRLGARSRAVLELVAPDDSHAPTFRPLRETLPPQEVAVLPVLPEAAARVLPDLELLRAGLITVGRLHPLVAPAVEGDGPESVAGRAPEPGDPHRVECRGEIHRIALRDGVLTAVDHHPDQLRREDLLVALGGPALPCLRAIDAVHRNPEALPAVRERLRHGDVTGALAVVEGLLGPGAVLRDGPLRDELESAAVRRIDHGLFRAGLADVPAGPGEPRGGHASGARHTEAGHRPRLGRDTSLAVRRKRGSRGRPRTGQI
;
A
#
# COMPACT_ATOMS: atom_id res chain seq x y z
N MET A 1 -3.69 -39.84 -19.70
CA MET A 1 -3.69 -38.39 -19.98
C MET A 1 -3.60 -37.68 -18.65
N ALA A 2 -2.42 -37.16 -18.30
CA ALA A 2 -2.21 -36.48 -17.03
C ALA A 2 -2.95 -35.14 -17.06
N HIS A 3 -3.93 -34.98 -16.17
CA HIS A 3 -4.58 -33.69 -15.94
C HIS A 3 -3.50 -32.74 -15.41
N HIS A 4 -3.05 -31.83 -16.27
CA HIS A 4 -2.26 -30.68 -15.89
C HIS A 4 -3.18 -29.80 -15.04
N PHE A 5 -3.18 -30.01 -13.72
CA PHE A 5 -3.76 -29.06 -12.80
C PHE A 5 -2.91 -27.80 -12.91
N THR A 6 -3.34 -26.85 -13.74
CA THR A 6 -2.85 -25.48 -13.67
C THR A 6 -3.15 -25.02 -12.24
N GLN A 7 -2.14 -25.05 -11.36
CA GLN A 7 -2.31 -24.57 -9.99
C GLN A 7 -2.70 -23.10 -10.10
N GLU A 8 -3.95 -22.80 -9.76
CA GLU A 8 -4.47 -21.44 -9.76
C GLU A 8 -3.60 -20.62 -8.80
N ILE A 9 -2.96 -19.56 -9.33
CA ILE A 9 -2.07 -18.71 -8.53
C ILE A 9 -2.90 -18.12 -7.38
N PRO A 10 -2.52 -18.33 -6.12
CA PRO A 10 -3.25 -17.79 -4.98
C PRO A 10 -3.49 -16.27 -5.10
N ALA A 11 -4.70 -15.82 -4.79
CA ALA A 11 -5.10 -14.42 -4.95
C ALA A 11 -4.19 -13.41 -4.22
N HIS A 12 -3.56 -13.81 -3.11
CA HIS A 12 -2.60 -12.96 -2.38
C HIS A 12 -1.28 -12.76 -3.15
N LEU A 13 -0.83 -13.74 -3.95
CA LEU A 13 0.36 -13.59 -4.80
C LEU A 13 0.06 -12.67 -5.99
N LEU A 14 -1.12 -12.81 -6.61
CA LEU A 14 -1.57 -11.88 -7.65
C LEU A 14 -1.68 -10.44 -7.11
N MET A 15 -2.14 -10.28 -5.86
CA MET A 15 -2.09 -8.98 -5.17
C MET A 15 -0.66 -8.46 -5.06
N TRP A 16 0.29 -9.27 -4.56
CA TRP A 16 1.69 -8.83 -4.42
C TRP A 16 2.37 -8.51 -5.75
N GLN A 17 2.03 -9.22 -6.83
CA GLN A 17 2.51 -8.91 -8.17
C GLN A 17 2.03 -7.54 -8.64
N ARG A 18 0.73 -7.21 -8.47
CA ARG A 18 0.19 -5.87 -8.76
C ARG A 18 0.83 -4.80 -7.88
N VAL A 19 1.00 -5.07 -6.58
CA VAL A 19 1.67 -4.14 -5.66
C VAL A 19 3.09 -3.84 -6.13
N ARG A 20 3.81 -4.86 -6.63
CA ARG A 20 5.17 -4.69 -7.13
C ARG A 20 5.21 -3.79 -8.36
N GLU A 21 4.24 -3.95 -9.25
CA GLU A 21 4.14 -3.16 -10.47
C GLU A 21 3.75 -1.70 -10.21
N TYR A 22 2.75 -1.47 -9.35
CA TYR A 22 2.10 -0.14 -9.23
C TYR A 22 2.41 0.60 -7.92
N ALA A 23 2.63 -0.10 -6.81
CA ALA A 23 2.83 0.55 -5.52
C ALA A 23 4.28 0.98 -5.28
N VAL A 24 5.24 0.26 -5.86
CA VAL A 24 6.69 0.56 -5.78
C VAL A 24 7.32 0.38 -7.17
N PRO A 25 6.99 1.26 -8.14
CA PRO A 25 7.49 1.16 -9.51
C PRO A 25 9.01 1.34 -9.56
N PRO A 26 9.72 0.79 -10.58
CA PRO A 26 11.17 0.92 -10.72
C PRO A 26 11.68 2.37 -10.65
N SER A 27 10.96 3.31 -11.29
CA SER A 27 11.30 4.75 -11.27
C SER A 27 11.31 5.34 -9.85
N MET A 28 10.46 4.84 -8.95
CA MET A 28 10.47 5.23 -7.54
C MET A 28 11.73 4.73 -6.85
N ILE A 29 12.11 3.46 -7.06
CA ILE A 29 13.30 2.85 -6.46
C ILE A 29 14.57 3.58 -6.93
N GLU A 30 14.66 3.85 -8.23
CA GLU A 30 15.77 4.59 -8.83
C GLU A 30 15.89 6.00 -8.23
N THR A 31 14.79 6.74 -8.20
CA THR A 31 14.76 8.11 -7.66
C THR A 31 15.09 8.13 -6.16
N ALA A 32 14.48 7.25 -5.37
CA ALA A 32 14.72 7.16 -3.93
C ALA A 32 16.17 6.74 -3.63
N THR A 33 16.71 5.80 -4.40
CA THR A 33 18.10 5.35 -4.28
C THR A 33 19.09 6.47 -4.63
N ALA A 34 18.87 7.21 -5.72
CA ALA A 34 19.72 8.34 -6.09
C ALA A 34 19.74 9.42 -5.00
N ARG A 35 18.57 9.77 -4.44
CA ARG A 35 18.43 10.74 -3.35
C ARG A 35 19.14 10.27 -2.07
N ARG A 36 18.94 9.00 -1.69
CA ARG A 36 19.61 8.38 -0.54
C ARG A 36 21.12 8.36 -0.70
N ALA A 37 21.64 8.02 -1.88
CA ALA A 37 23.07 8.02 -2.17
C ALA A 37 23.70 9.43 -2.06
N ALA A 38 22.93 10.48 -2.40
CA ALA A 38 23.32 11.88 -2.18
C ALA A 38 23.19 12.35 -0.72
N GLY A 39 22.68 11.51 0.20
CA GLY A 39 22.43 11.86 1.60
C GLY A 39 21.14 12.66 1.83
N ASP A 40 20.32 12.84 0.79
CA ASP A 40 19.02 13.54 0.83
C ASP A 40 17.90 12.55 1.23
N TRP A 41 17.85 12.21 2.52
CA TRP A 41 16.84 11.30 3.06
C TRP A 41 15.41 11.87 2.94
N ALA A 42 15.24 13.19 3.01
CA ALA A 42 13.94 13.83 2.87
C ALA A 42 13.43 13.75 1.42
N GLY A 43 14.30 13.99 0.44
CA GLY A 43 14.00 13.78 -0.97
C GLY A 43 13.72 12.30 -1.31
N ALA A 44 14.42 11.37 -0.66
CA ALA A 44 14.11 9.94 -0.78
C ALA A 44 12.72 9.62 -0.23
N CYS A 45 12.35 10.16 0.95
CA CYS A 45 11.00 10.04 1.51
C CYS A 45 9.94 10.59 0.56
N ALA A 46 10.16 11.77 -0.01
CA ALA A 46 9.23 12.39 -0.96
C ALA A 46 9.04 11.51 -2.21
N ALA A 47 10.12 10.94 -2.76
CA ALA A 47 10.06 10.01 -3.90
C ALA A 47 9.21 8.77 -3.58
N ALA A 48 9.31 8.24 -2.36
CA ALA A 48 8.52 7.10 -1.88
C ALA A 48 7.11 7.47 -1.37
N ARG A 49 6.69 8.74 -1.52
CA ARG A 49 5.41 9.28 -1.05
C ARG A 49 5.25 9.19 0.47
N ILE A 50 6.33 9.49 1.18
CA ILE A 50 6.38 9.66 2.64
C ILE A 50 6.55 11.14 2.95
N ASP A 51 5.55 11.72 3.61
CA ASP A 51 5.59 13.07 4.13
C ASP A 51 6.39 13.09 5.45
N VAL A 52 7.31 14.04 5.58
CA VAL A 52 8.17 14.16 6.76
C VAL A 52 7.55 15.17 7.72
N ASP A 53 6.99 14.67 8.82
CA ASP A 53 6.36 15.45 9.89
C ASP A 53 7.26 15.55 11.14
N LEU A 54 8.57 15.46 10.92
CA LEU A 54 9.57 15.38 11.97
C LEU A 54 10.33 16.70 12.15
N ASP A 55 10.24 17.28 13.34
CA ASP A 55 11.11 18.39 13.76
C ASP A 55 12.27 17.88 14.63
N LEU A 56 13.44 17.69 14.00
CA LEU A 56 14.65 17.28 14.71
C LEU A 56 15.17 18.30 15.72
N ARG A 57 14.84 19.59 15.58
CA ARG A 57 15.21 20.61 16.57
C ARG A 57 14.34 20.46 17.81
N ALA A 58 13.02 20.38 17.64
CA ALA A 58 12.10 20.12 18.74
C ALA A 58 12.41 18.80 19.46
N VAL A 59 12.83 17.76 18.73
CA VAL A 59 13.27 16.50 19.34
C VAL A 59 14.56 16.67 20.15
N ARG A 60 15.56 17.40 19.63
CA ARG A 60 16.79 17.69 20.36
C ARG A 60 16.52 18.48 21.63
N ASP A 61 15.64 19.48 21.55
CA ASP A 61 15.37 20.38 22.67
C ASP A 61 14.59 19.65 23.79
N ARG A 62 13.77 18.65 23.45
CA ARG A 62 12.99 17.85 24.43
C ARG A 62 13.68 16.58 24.93
N HIS A 63 14.39 15.87 24.05
CA HIS A 63 14.97 14.53 24.33
C HIS A 63 16.51 14.53 24.34
N GLY A 64 17.13 15.68 24.13
CA GLY A 64 18.58 15.85 24.13
C GLY A 64 19.25 15.48 22.80
N THR A 65 20.53 15.87 22.72
CA THR A 65 21.37 15.69 21.52
C THR A 65 21.61 14.23 21.17
N ASP A 66 21.69 13.33 22.15
CA ASP A 66 21.97 11.91 21.92
C ASP A 66 20.83 11.21 21.17
N ILE A 67 19.58 11.47 21.56
CA ILE A 67 18.41 10.90 20.88
C ILE A 67 18.28 11.49 19.48
N ALA A 68 18.41 12.82 19.32
CA ALA A 68 18.37 13.47 18.02
C ALA A 68 19.46 12.97 17.06
N THR A 69 20.66 12.68 17.57
CA THR A 69 21.77 12.13 16.78
C THR A 69 21.49 10.70 16.33
N ARG A 70 20.93 9.85 17.21
CA ARG A 70 20.53 8.48 16.85
C ARG A 70 19.41 8.47 15.80
N ILE A 71 18.40 9.34 15.94
CA ILE A 71 17.34 9.49 14.94
C ILE A 71 17.94 9.94 13.60
N ARG A 72 18.81 10.95 13.59
CA ARG A 72 19.47 11.41 12.36
C ARG A 72 20.31 10.31 11.71
N ALA A 73 20.97 9.45 12.49
CA ALA A 73 21.70 8.31 11.97
C ALA A 73 20.78 7.27 11.32
N ASP A 74 19.64 6.94 11.95
CA ASP A 74 18.64 6.03 11.40
C ASP A 74 17.99 6.61 10.12
N LEU A 75 17.71 7.92 10.07
CA LEU A 75 17.17 8.59 8.87
C LEU A 75 18.12 8.53 7.67
N ARG A 76 19.43 8.65 7.88
CA ARG A 76 20.43 8.52 6.81
C ARG A 76 20.46 7.11 6.20
N ARG A 77 20.00 6.11 6.94
CA ARG A 77 19.97 4.70 6.51
C ARG A 77 18.60 4.27 5.97
N LEU A 78 17.57 5.10 6.15
CA LEU A 78 16.21 4.83 5.71
C LEU A 78 16.15 4.64 4.18
N ALA A 79 15.66 3.48 3.77
CA ALA A 79 15.23 3.15 2.42
C ALA A 79 13.68 3.19 2.38
N PRO A 80 13.08 4.35 2.03
CA PRO A 80 11.65 4.55 2.16
C PRO A 80 10.83 3.80 1.10
N ASP A 81 11.43 3.52 -0.06
CA ASP A 81 10.94 2.63 -1.11
C ASP A 81 10.85 1.17 -0.64
N LEU A 82 11.89 0.67 0.04
CA LEU A 82 11.89 -0.65 0.68
C LEU A 82 10.86 -0.72 1.82
N LEU A 83 10.80 0.32 2.67
CA LEU A 83 9.78 0.43 3.72
C LEU A 83 8.38 0.32 3.11
N ARG A 84 8.08 1.10 2.08
CA ARG A 84 6.79 1.11 1.39
C ARG A 84 6.40 -0.26 0.85
N TRP A 85 7.36 -1.03 0.33
CA TRP A 85 7.13 -2.39 -0.16
C TRP A 85 6.60 -3.30 0.96
N HIS A 86 7.24 -3.26 2.14
CA HIS A 86 6.89 -4.11 3.29
C HIS A 86 5.77 -3.58 4.20
N MET A 87 5.21 -2.41 3.91
CA MET A 87 4.11 -1.86 4.69
C MET A 87 2.87 -2.77 4.65
N PRO A 88 2.11 -2.89 5.75
CA PRO A 88 0.90 -3.72 5.80
C PRO A 88 -0.15 -3.31 4.76
N ARG A 89 -0.72 -4.31 4.09
CA ARG A 89 -1.69 -4.11 2.99
C ARG A 89 -2.99 -4.87 3.20
N ILE A 90 -4.04 -4.43 2.51
CA ILE A 90 -5.37 -5.05 2.52
C ILE A 90 -5.60 -5.74 1.17
N ALA A 91 -5.95 -7.02 1.22
CA ALA A 91 -6.39 -7.79 0.06
C ALA A 91 -7.83 -7.44 -0.34
N PRO A 92 -8.22 -7.61 -1.62
CA PRO A 92 -7.41 -8.14 -2.73
C PRO A 92 -6.60 -7.07 -3.48
N ASP A 93 -6.86 -5.79 -3.19
CA ASP A 93 -6.32 -4.68 -3.99
C ASP A 93 -4.88 -4.32 -3.65
N GLY A 94 -4.36 -4.75 -2.48
CA GLY A 94 -2.97 -4.47 -2.09
C GLY A 94 -2.73 -3.02 -1.66
N ARG A 95 -3.77 -2.27 -1.32
CA ARG A 95 -3.67 -0.92 -0.75
C ARG A 95 -3.05 -1.00 0.65
N LEU A 96 -2.27 0.03 1.01
CA LEU A 96 -1.78 0.25 2.36
C LEU A 96 -2.95 0.23 3.33
N ARG A 97 -2.78 -0.51 4.43
CA ARG A 97 -3.77 -0.56 5.50
C ARG A 97 -3.89 0.83 6.14
N PRO A 98 -5.08 1.45 6.15
CA PRO A 98 -5.24 2.80 6.67
C PRO A 98 -5.22 2.84 8.19
N GLY A 99 -4.91 4.02 8.74
CA GLY A 99 -4.99 4.34 10.16
C GLY A 99 -3.97 3.62 11.05
N LEU A 100 -2.85 3.15 10.51
CA LEU A 100 -1.81 2.50 11.31
C LEU A 100 -0.81 3.52 11.85
N THR A 101 -0.31 3.26 13.05
CA THR A 101 0.94 3.84 13.56
C THR A 101 1.90 2.68 13.79
N ILE A 102 3.04 2.66 13.11
CA ILE A 102 4.00 1.55 13.10
C ILE A 102 5.34 2.06 13.63
N SER A 103 5.92 1.35 14.60
CA SER A 103 7.24 1.69 15.12
C SER A 103 8.33 1.22 14.17
N LEU A 104 9.22 2.13 13.76
CA LEU A 104 10.44 1.84 12.99
C LEU A 104 11.65 1.67 13.90
N ALA A 105 11.76 2.47 14.97
CA ALA A 105 12.85 2.40 15.93
C ALA A 105 12.42 2.98 17.29
N ARG A 106 12.99 2.46 18.39
CA ARG A 106 12.75 2.94 19.76
C ARG A 106 14.05 3.52 20.34
N TYR A 107 13.99 4.66 21.02
CA TYR A 107 15.19 5.39 21.47
C TYR A 107 15.36 5.53 22.99
N GLY A 108 14.64 4.77 23.82
CA GLY A 108 14.81 4.81 25.28
C GLY A 108 15.51 3.60 25.89
N ARG A 109 15.81 3.72 27.19
CA ARG A 109 16.30 2.63 28.05
C ARG A 109 15.10 1.92 28.69
N CYS A 110 15.24 0.62 28.99
CA CYS A 110 14.20 -0.16 29.67
C CYS A 110 13.59 0.61 30.85
N GLY A 111 12.25 0.72 30.89
CA GLY A 111 11.50 1.20 32.06
C GLY A 111 10.81 2.56 31.96
N GLY A 112 10.90 3.29 30.82
CA GLY A 112 10.21 4.59 30.64
C GLY A 112 9.57 4.79 29.26
N THR A 113 8.67 5.77 29.14
CA THR A 113 8.02 6.16 27.88
C THR A 113 9.07 6.66 26.90
N SER A 114 9.41 5.81 25.94
CA SER A 114 10.54 6.04 25.03
C SER A 114 10.06 6.69 23.75
N PRO A 115 10.76 7.69 23.20
CA PRO A 115 10.42 8.22 21.89
C PRO A 115 10.67 7.15 20.82
N HIS A 116 9.72 7.00 19.90
CA HIS A 116 9.77 6.06 18.80
C HIS A 116 9.78 6.84 17.47
N LEU A 117 10.65 6.48 16.54
CA LEU A 117 10.47 6.87 15.14
C LEU A 117 9.33 6.01 14.59
N VAL A 118 8.29 6.64 14.07
CA VAL A 118 7.09 5.96 13.59
C VAL A 118 6.77 6.35 12.15
N VAL A 119 6.14 5.42 11.44
CA VAL A 119 5.46 5.69 10.18
C VAL A 119 3.95 5.53 10.38
N ARG A 120 3.16 6.45 9.84
CA ARG A 120 1.70 6.43 9.95
C ARG A 120 1.03 6.37 8.59
N THR A 121 -0.05 5.61 8.49
CA THR A 121 -0.93 5.61 7.31
C THR A 121 -2.19 6.41 7.62
N PRO A 122 -2.63 7.32 6.73
CA PRO A 122 -3.86 8.08 6.92
C PRO A 122 -5.09 7.18 7.13
N PRO A 123 -6.15 7.68 7.78
CA PRO A 123 -7.43 6.97 7.84
C PRO A 123 -8.01 6.72 6.45
N ALA A 124 -8.97 5.79 6.35
CA ALA A 124 -9.52 5.34 5.07
C ALA A 124 -10.20 6.45 4.24
N ASN A 125 -10.66 7.52 4.88
CA ASN A 125 -11.23 8.69 4.22
C ASN A 125 -10.17 9.67 3.67
N ALA A 126 -8.89 9.47 4.00
CA ALA A 126 -7.78 10.35 3.65
C ALA A 126 -6.56 9.56 3.09
N ASP A 127 -6.75 8.32 2.66
CA ASP A 127 -5.68 7.42 2.21
C ASP A 127 -5.29 7.62 0.72
N ALA A 128 -5.68 8.76 0.16
CA ALA A 128 -5.42 9.14 -1.20
C ALA A 128 -3.93 9.19 -1.50
N GLY A 129 -3.55 8.77 -2.71
CA GLY A 129 -2.14 8.70 -3.09
C GLY A 129 -1.33 7.65 -2.33
N GLN A 130 -1.97 6.87 -1.44
CA GLN A 130 -1.31 5.86 -0.61
C GLN A 130 -0.07 6.44 0.07
N ARG A 131 -0.23 7.65 0.61
CA ARG A 131 0.82 8.41 1.30
C ARG A 131 0.99 7.91 2.73
N MET A 132 2.17 8.12 3.27
CA MET A 132 2.51 7.84 4.66
C MET A 132 3.13 9.09 5.29
N SER A 133 3.09 9.19 6.61
CA SER A 133 3.82 10.23 7.34
C SER A 133 4.91 9.61 8.21
N LEU A 134 6.06 10.26 8.28
CA LEU A 134 7.18 9.92 9.15
C LEU A 134 7.26 10.93 10.29
N ASP A 135 7.21 10.44 11.52
CA ASP A 135 7.01 11.25 12.72
C ASP A 135 7.73 10.62 13.93
N VAL A 136 7.82 11.32 15.06
CA VAL A 136 8.27 10.79 16.34
C VAL A 136 7.11 10.72 17.33
N TRP A 137 6.81 9.51 17.80
CA TRP A 137 5.84 9.29 18.86
C TRP A 137 6.52 9.34 20.22
N GLU A 138 5.97 10.13 21.16
CA GLU A 138 6.61 10.44 22.45
C GLU A 138 5.86 9.86 23.66
N GLY A 139 4.76 9.15 23.42
CA GLY A 139 4.01 8.38 24.40
C GLY A 139 3.37 9.10 25.58
N SER A 140 3.47 10.42 25.67
CA SER A 140 2.64 11.21 26.58
C SER A 140 1.31 11.56 25.92
N ALA A 141 0.20 11.07 26.49
CA ALA A 141 -1.15 11.45 26.08
C ALA A 141 -1.52 12.90 26.50
N ASN A 142 -0.69 13.55 27.34
CA ASN A 142 -1.01 14.84 27.94
C ASN A 142 -0.34 16.05 27.28
N ASP A 143 0.53 15.87 26.29
CA ASP A 143 1.24 16.99 25.68
C ASP A 143 0.58 17.43 24.35
N ARG A 144 -0.35 18.39 24.46
CA ARG A 144 -1.04 18.99 23.31
C ARG A 144 -0.09 19.78 22.39
N SER A 145 1.17 20.00 22.79
CA SER A 145 2.15 20.77 22.01
C SER A 145 2.95 19.93 21.00
N ALA A 146 2.89 18.59 21.11
CA ALA A 146 3.71 17.65 20.35
C ALA A 146 2.93 16.82 19.32
N ASN A 147 1.61 17.00 19.24
CA ASN A 147 0.80 16.22 18.32
C ASN A 147 1.02 16.68 16.88
N PRO A 148 0.98 15.76 15.89
CA PRO A 148 0.83 16.17 14.50
C PRO A 148 -0.38 17.12 14.39
N PRO A 149 -0.40 18.04 13.40
CA PRO A 149 -1.48 19.04 13.26
C PRO A 149 -2.88 18.43 13.03
N TYR A 150 -2.99 17.10 13.03
CA TYR A 150 -4.21 16.33 12.79
C TYR A 150 -4.39 15.20 13.82
N LEU A 151 -5.65 14.92 14.16
CA LEU A 151 -6.04 13.80 15.03
C LEU A 151 -5.93 12.47 14.27
N HIS A 152 -4.97 11.64 14.64
CA HIS A 152 -4.81 10.29 14.07
C HIS A 152 -5.71 9.27 14.82
N PRO A 153 -6.55 8.46 14.13
CA PRO A 153 -7.51 7.57 14.81
C PRO A 153 -6.87 6.53 15.73
N HIS A 154 -5.65 6.09 15.41
CA HIS A 154 -4.86 5.18 16.23
C HIS A 154 -3.51 5.82 16.51
N PRO A 155 -3.41 6.70 17.52
CA PRO A 155 -2.22 7.52 17.72
C PRO A 155 -1.04 6.73 18.27
N HIS A 156 -1.29 5.58 18.90
CA HIS A 156 -0.29 4.72 19.52
C HIS A 156 0.25 3.66 18.55
N PRO A 157 1.54 3.30 18.64
CA PRO A 157 2.11 2.20 17.87
C PRO A 157 1.34 0.89 18.07
N ASP A 158 0.91 0.27 16.97
CA ASP A 158 0.22 -1.01 17.00
C ASP A 158 1.21 -2.15 17.32
N ARG A 159 0.89 -2.95 18.34
CA ARG A 159 1.72 -4.07 18.79
C ARG A 159 1.89 -5.16 17.74
N ARG A 160 0.99 -5.24 16.76
CA ARG A 160 1.07 -6.20 15.63
C ARG A 160 2.12 -5.80 14.59
N PHE A 161 2.42 -4.50 14.48
CA PHE A 161 3.26 -3.96 13.42
C PHE A 161 4.51 -3.33 14.03
N ARG A 162 5.52 -4.19 14.24
CA ARG A 162 6.79 -3.86 14.93
C ARG A 162 7.98 -3.91 13.95
N LEU A 163 8.11 -2.88 13.13
CA LEU A 163 9.27 -2.76 12.22
C LEU A 163 10.56 -2.35 12.94
N ASP A 164 10.46 -1.97 14.22
CA ASP A 164 11.59 -1.81 15.14
C ASP A 164 12.36 -3.10 15.40
N LEU A 165 11.69 -4.25 15.29
CA LEU A 165 12.32 -5.58 15.37
C LEU A 165 12.82 -6.08 14.00
N HIS A 166 12.36 -5.47 12.91
CA HIS A 166 12.60 -5.90 11.54
C HIS A 166 13.26 -4.77 10.72
N ARG A 167 14.36 -4.23 11.25
CA ARG A 167 15.08 -3.10 10.62
C ARG A 167 15.48 -3.39 9.18
N HIS A 168 15.77 -4.64 8.83
CA HIS A 168 16.11 -5.07 7.47
C HIS A 168 15.03 -4.80 6.41
N LEU A 169 13.80 -4.49 6.82
CA LEU A 169 12.70 -4.12 5.92
C LEU A 169 12.67 -2.62 5.57
N TRP A 170 13.59 -1.81 6.10
CA TRP A 170 13.64 -0.37 5.83
C TRP A 170 15.04 0.26 6.00
N ASP A 171 15.94 -0.33 6.77
CA ASP A 171 17.32 0.11 6.99
C ASP A 171 18.21 -0.49 5.91
N SER A 172 18.71 0.36 5.02
CA SER A 172 19.58 -0.05 3.91
C SER A 172 20.88 -0.72 4.34
N ALA A 173 21.37 -0.46 5.56
CA ALA A 173 22.56 -1.13 6.09
C ALA A 173 22.26 -2.53 6.65
N ARG A 174 20.99 -2.87 6.84
CA ARG A 174 20.55 -4.15 7.42
C ARG A 174 19.71 -5.01 6.48
N SER A 175 19.45 -4.56 5.25
CA SER A 175 18.64 -5.31 4.27
C SER A 175 19.15 -6.73 4.03
N GLY A 176 20.46 -6.95 4.14
CA GLY A 176 21.08 -8.28 4.08
C GLY A 176 20.66 -9.27 5.17
N GLU A 177 20.03 -8.83 6.27
CA GLU A 177 19.46 -9.77 7.26
C GLU A 177 18.24 -10.53 6.72
N LEU A 178 17.59 -10.04 5.65
CA LEU A 178 16.39 -10.67 5.07
C LEU A 178 16.64 -12.13 4.68
N ALA A 179 17.77 -12.41 4.04
CA ALA A 179 18.12 -13.78 3.63
C ALA A 179 18.43 -14.71 4.82
N ARG A 180 19.00 -14.15 5.89
CA ARG A 180 19.28 -14.91 7.12
C ARG A 180 18.01 -15.26 7.89
N ARG A 181 17.00 -14.38 7.85
CA ARG A 181 15.74 -14.54 8.60
C ARG A 181 14.64 -15.25 7.80
N GLY A 182 14.66 -15.13 6.47
CA GLY A 182 13.67 -15.72 5.59
C GLY A 182 13.74 -17.24 5.40
N GLY A 183 14.66 -17.89 6.11
CA GLY A 183 15.16 -19.21 5.75
C GLY A 183 15.88 -19.14 4.40
N GLY A 184 17.09 -19.71 4.30
CA GLY A 184 17.65 -19.99 2.97
C GLY A 184 16.70 -20.87 2.15
N PRO A 185 17.04 -21.23 0.90
CA PRO A 185 16.32 -22.27 0.16
C PRO A 185 16.45 -23.61 0.89
N SER A 186 15.68 -23.78 1.96
CA SER A 186 15.54 -25.01 2.70
C SER A 186 14.68 -25.91 1.84
N VAL A 187 15.30 -26.97 1.33
CA VAL A 187 14.58 -28.11 0.75
C VAL A 187 13.65 -28.61 1.83
N ALA A 188 12.40 -28.18 1.79
CA ALA A 188 11.38 -28.62 2.72
C ALA A 188 11.27 -30.16 2.64
N PRO A 189 11.00 -30.85 3.75
CA PRO A 189 10.67 -32.27 3.70
C PRO A 189 9.48 -32.45 2.76
N THR A 190 9.69 -33.24 1.71
CA THR A 190 8.66 -33.59 0.73
C THR A 190 7.39 -34.06 1.44
N GLY A 191 6.26 -33.37 1.22
CA GLY A 191 4.94 -33.89 1.59
C GLY A 191 3.96 -32.97 2.33
N ARG A 192 4.31 -31.71 2.66
CA ARG A 192 3.31 -30.73 3.15
C ARG A 192 2.89 -29.76 2.04
N PRO A 193 1.59 -29.56 1.80
CA PRO A 193 1.13 -28.65 0.76
C PRO A 193 1.66 -27.24 1.01
N HIS A 194 2.25 -26.64 -0.03
CA HIS A 194 2.91 -25.33 -0.05
C HIS A 194 1.95 -24.12 0.14
N ASN A 195 0.83 -24.30 0.85
CA ASN A 195 -0.26 -23.34 0.93
C ASN A 195 -0.33 -22.59 2.27
N SER A 196 0.71 -22.64 3.11
CA SER A 196 0.76 -21.85 4.34
C SER A 196 1.65 -20.62 4.14
N SER A 197 1.05 -19.44 4.04
CA SER A 197 1.73 -18.13 4.08
C SER A 197 2.35 -17.78 5.46
N TRP A 198 2.68 -18.81 6.26
CA TRP A 198 3.18 -18.71 7.63
C TRP A 198 4.62 -19.20 7.70
N GLU A 199 5.51 -18.40 8.27
CA GLU A 199 6.95 -18.70 8.39
C GLU A 199 7.25 -19.35 9.76
N MET A 200 6.58 -20.47 10.04
CA MET A 200 6.62 -21.14 11.37
C MET A 200 8.03 -21.51 11.83
N ALA A 201 8.95 -21.76 10.89
CA ALA A 201 10.34 -22.09 11.20
C ALA A 201 11.08 -20.94 11.92
N SER A 202 10.70 -19.69 11.66
CA SER A 202 11.32 -18.50 12.26
C SER A 202 10.68 -18.07 13.59
N TRP A 203 9.48 -18.57 13.92
CA TRP A 203 8.67 -18.05 15.02
C TRP A 203 9.36 -18.10 16.38
N ALA A 204 10.16 -19.13 16.66
CA ALA A 204 10.86 -19.24 17.95
C ALA A 204 11.92 -18.15 18.11
N ALA A 205 12.77 -17.94 17.09
CA ALA A 205 13.80 -16.92 17.09
C ALA A 205 13.20 -15.51 17.13
N GLU A 206 12.13 -15.27 16.38
CA GLU A 206 11.44 -13.98 16.36
C GLU A 206 10.66 -13.71 17.66
N ALA A 207 10.08 -14.74 18.28
CA ALA A 207 9.45 -14.61 19.60
C ALA A 207 10.48 -14.28 20.68
N GLU A 208 11.66 -14.89 20.63
CA GLU A 208 12.75 -14.56 21.54
C GLU A 208 13.18 -13.09 21.41
N LEU A 209 13.36 -12.59 20.18
CA LEU A 209 13.65 -11.18 19.91
C LEU A 209 12.54 -10.25 20.45
N LEU A 210 11.28 -10.60 20.22
CA LEU A 210 10.12 -9.84 20.74
C LEU A 210 10.14 -9.76 22.26
N LEU A 211 10.30 -10.90 22.94
CA LEU A 211 10.26 -10.98 24.40
C LEU A 211 11.43 -10.20 25.02
N ARG A 212 12.65 -10.34 24.49
CA ARG A 212 13.80 -9.53 24.93
C ARG A 212 13.55 -8.03 24.76
N ALA A 213 13.00 -7.62 23.62
CA ALA A 213 12.72 -6.21 23.34
C ALA A 213 11.64 -5.61 24.26
N ASP A 214 10.71 -6.43 24.75
CA ASP A 214 9.68 -6.04 25.71
C ASP A 214 10.12 -6.29 27.17
N GLY A 215 11.39 -6.66 27.41
CA GLY A 215 11.96 -6.85 28.75
C GLY A 215 11.43 -8.08 29.49
N ARG A 216 10.94 -9.09 28.75
CA ARG A 216 10.37 -10.32 29.30
C ARG A 216 11.30 -11.51 29.00
N SER A 217 11.65 -12.28 30.02
CA SER A 217 12.38 -13.54 29.86
C SER A 217 11.40 -14.72 29.82
N ARG A 218 11.50 -15.58 28.79
CA ARG A 218 10.80 -16.89 28.71
C ARG A 218 9.30 -16.84 29.07
N ALA A 219 8.53 -16.07 28.31
CA ALA A 219 7.11 -15.86 28.55
C ALA A 219 6.23 -16.38 27.40
N ALA A 220 4.93 -16.55 27.69
CA ALA A 220 3.94 -16.81 26.67
C ALA A 220 3.82 -15.64 25.68
N PHE A 221 3.58 -15.96 24.42
CA PHE A 221 3.35 -15.00 23.34
C PHE A 221 2.20 -15.47 22.44
N ALA A 222 1.58 -14.54 21.71
CA ALA A 222 0.46 -14.83 20.83
C ALA A 222 0.84 -14.67 19.36
N VAL A 223 0.40 -15.60 18.51
CA VAL A 223 0.49 -15.49 17.04
C VAL A 223 -0.92 -15.33 16.48
N ARG A 224 -1.15 -14.26 15.71
CA ARG A 224 -2.47 -14.00 15.10
C ARG A 224 -2.61 -14.76 13.78
N LEU A 225 -3.47 -15.77 13.76
CA LEU A 225 -3.77 -16.59 12.58
C LEU A 225 -4.92 -16.05 11.73
N GLY A 226 -5.76 -15.17 12.29
CA GLY A 226 -6.87 -14.55 11.57
C GLY A 226 -7.53 -13.41 12.31
N ALA A 227 -8.68 -12.93 11.83
CA ALA A 227 -9.39 -11.82 12.46
C ALA A 227 -9.75 -12.09 13.93
N ARG A 228 -10.18 -13.32 14.22
CA ARG A 228 -10.60 -13.81 15.55
C ARG A 228 -9.84 -15.06 16.02
N SER A 229 -8.79 -15.47 15.31
CA SER A 229 -8.00 -16.66 15.62
C SER A 229 -6.59 -16.28 16.05
N ARG A 230 -6.16 -16.80 17.21
CA ARG A 230 -4.83 -16.60 17.79
C ARG A 230 -4.35 -17.93 18.37
N ALA A 231 -3.09 -18.25 18.15
CA ALA A 231 -2.39 -19.31 18.87
C ALA A 231 -1.64 -18.69 20.05
N VAL A 232 -1.72 -19.30 21.23
CA VAL A 232 -0.94 -18.92 22.42
C VAL A 232 0.15 -19.96 22.60
N LEU A 233 1.40 -19.52 22.56
CA LEU A 233 2.58 -20.37 22.55
C LEU A 233 3.51 -19.95 23.68
N GLU A 234 4.28 -20.89 24.19
CA GLU A 234 5.34 -20.67 25.16
C GLU A 234 6.69 -20.88 24.48
N LEU A 235 7.61 -19.93 24.66
CA LEU A 235 8.99 -20.08 24.21
C LEU A 235 9.73 -21.05 25.13
N VAL A 236 10.29 -22.11 24.57
CA VAL A 236 11.05 -23.12 25.29
C VAL A 236 12.47 -23.15 24.73
N ALA A 237 13.43 -22.75 25.54
CA ALA A 237 14.85 -22.94 25.26
C ALA A 237 15.36 -24.05 26.19
N PRO A 238 15.99 -25.13 25.66
CA PRO A 238 16.59 -26.16 26.50
C PRO A 238 17.61 -25.60 27.50
N ASP A 239 18.35 -24.55 27.10
CA ASP A 239 19.24 -23.70 27.91
C ASP A 239 19.54 -22.38 27.17
N ASP A 240 20.44 -21.53 27.68
CA ASP A 240 20.86 -20.26 27.04
C ASP A 240 21.77 -20.45 25.79
N SER A 241 22.11 -21.69 25.42
CA SER A 241 23.05 -22.04 24.33
C SER A 241 22.42 -22.78 23.14
N HIS A 242 21.20 -23.31 23.29
CA HIS A 242 20.49 -24.02 22.21
C HIS A 242 19.52 -23.11 21.45
N ALA A 243 19.23 -23.50 20.19
CA ALA A 243 18.24 -22.83 19.37
C ALA A 243 16.86 -22.83 20.06
N PRO A 244 16.17 -21.69 20.14
CA PRO A 244 14.86 -21.62 20.79
C PRO A 244 13.83 -22.46 20.03
N THR A 245 12.90 -23.07 20.77
CA THR A 245 11.73 -23.76 20.23
C THR A 245 10.46 -23.18 20.86
N PHE A 246 9.28 -23.63 20.41
CA PHE A 246 8.02 -23.25 21.04
C PHE A 246 7.10 -24.45 21.20
N ARG A 247 6.18 -24.37 22.16
CA ARG A 247 5.09 -25.34 22.33
C ARG A 247 3.77 -24.62 22.60
N PRO A 248 2.62 -25.25 22.35
CA PRO A 248 1.34 -24.74 22.83
C PRO A 248 1.38 -24.55 24.35
N LEU A 249 0.83 -23.43 24.82
CA LEU A 249 0.70 -23.19 26.25
C LEU A 249 -0.22 -24.26 26.86
N ARG A 250 0.24 -24.91 27.93
CA ARG A 250 -0.50 -26.00 28.59
C ARG A 250 -1.77 -25.51 29.28
N GLU A 251 -1.71 -24.30 29.83
CA GLU A 251 -2.81 -23.65 30.53
C GLU A 251 -3.63 -22.79 29.56
N THR A 252 -4.95 -22.87 29.67
CA THR A 252 -5.85 -22.02 28.90
C THR A 252 -6.01 -20.68 29.62
N LEU A 253 -5.41 -19.63 29.07
CA LEU A 253 -5.51 -18.29 29.65
C LEU A 253 -6.87 -17.64 29.33
N PRO A 254 -7.44 -16.83 30.25
CA PRO A 254 -8.64 -16.06 29.97
C PRO A 254 -8.39 -15.02 28.85
N PRO A 255 -9.41 -14.60 28.09
CA PRO A 255 -9.25 -13.69 26.95
C PRO A 255 -8.56 -12.36 27.29
N GLN A 256 -8.72 -11.87 28.52
CA GLN A 256 -8.11 -10.63 29.00
C GLN A 256 -6.60 -10.76 29.14
N GLU A 257 -6.12 -11.90 29.63
CA GLU A 257 -4.69 -12.20 29.73
C GLU A 257 -4.07 -12.43 28.36
N VAL A 258 -4.77 -13.14 27.46
CA VAL A 258 -4.34 -13.31 26.07
C VAL A 258 -4.22 -11.96 25.34
N ALA A 259 -5.05 -10.98 25.69
CA ALA A 259 -5.01 -9.65 25.08
C ALA A 259 -3.79 -8.82 25.48
N VAL A 260 -3.17 -9.10 26.63
CA VAL A 260 -1.98 -8.39 27.12
C VAL A 260 -0.66 -9.11 26.80
N LEU A 261 -0.71 -10.32 26.24
CA LEU A 261 0.48 -11.02 25.78
C LEU A 261 1.18 -10.25 24.64
N PRO A 262 2.53 -10.34 24.55
CA PRO A 262 3.27 -9.91 23.38
C PRO A 262 2.75 -10.66 22.15
N VAL A 263 2.52 -9.94 21.07
CA VAL A 263 2.01 -10.50 19.81
C VAL A 263 3.15 -10.58 18.83
N LEU A 264 3.38 -11.76 18.24
CA LEU A 264 4.36 -11.94 17.18
C LEU A 264 4.04 -10.99 16.02
N PRO A 265 4.98 -10.12 15.60
CA PRO A 265 4.70 -9.15 14.56
C PRO A 265 4.32 -9.81 13.25
N GLU A 266 3.48 -9.16 12.45
CA GLU A 266 3.02 -9.75 11.18
C GLU A 266 4.17 -10.07 10.21
N ALA A 267 5.22 -9.25 10.21
CA ALA A 267 6.44 -9.47 9.41
C ALA A 267 7.25 -10.71 9.83
N ALA A 268 7.13 -11.16 11.08
CA ALA A 268 7.74 -12.40 11.58
C ALA A 268 6.80 -13.61 11.41
N ALA A 269 5.48 -13.39 11.52
CA ALA A 269 4.53 -14.48 11.47
C ALA A 269 4.40 -15.07 10.06
N ARG A 270 4.49 -14.22 9.02
CA ARG A 270 4.25 -14.59 7.62
C ARG A 270 5.55 -14.69 6.82
N VAL A 271 5.51 -15.46 5.74
CA VAL A 271 6.57 -15.44 4.73
C VAL A 271 6.61 -14.04 4.10
N LEU A 272 7.81 -13.48 3.92
CA LEU A 272 7.96 -12.17 3.28
C LEU A 272 7.55 -12.22 1.80
N PRO A 273 6.94 -11.15 1.28
CA PRO A 273 6.38 -11.15 -0.07
C PRO A 273 7.41 -11.43 -1.17
N ASP A 274 8.66 -10.99 -0.99
CA ASP A 274 9.74 -11.30 -1.94
C ASP A 274 9.99 -12.81 -2.04
N LEU A 275 10.03 -13.51 -0.91
CA LEU A 275 10.26 -14.95 -0.86
C LEU A 275 9.05 -15.73 -1.35
N GLU A 276 7.83 -15.28 -1.05
CA GLU A 276 6.61 -15.90 -1.59
C GLU A 276 6.57 -15.81 -3.13
N LEU A 277 6.86 -14.63 -3.68
CA LEU A 277 6.86 -14.42 -5.14
C LEU A 277 7.98 -15.20 -5.84
N LEU A 278 9.17 -15.28 -5.24
CA LEU A 278 10.29 -16.07 -5.77
C LEU A 278 10.01 -17.58 -5.71
N ARG A 279 9.54 -18.10 -4.55
CA ARG A 279 9.19 -19.52 -4.39
C ARG A 279 8.09 -19.95 -5.36
N ALA A 280 7.19 -19.02 -5.73
CA ALA A 280 6.15 -19.25 -6.73
C ALA A 280 6.60 -19.01 -8.19
N GLY A 281 7.84 -18.57 -8.44
CA GLY A 281 8.36 -18.28 -9.78
C GLY A 281 7.69 -17.08 -10.47
N LEU A 282 7.00 -16.22 -9.73
CA LEU A 282 6.28 -15.06 -10.28
C LEU A 282 7.19 -13.86 -10.54
N ILE A 283 8.37 -13.85 -9.92
CA ILE A 283 9.43 -12.87 -10.16
C ILE A 283 10.78 -13.58 -10.19
N THR A 284 11.75 -12.96 -10.85
CA THR A 284 13.17 -13.34 -10.81
C THR A 284 13.92 -12.49 -9.79
N VAL A 285 15.15 -12.86 -9.43
CA VAL A 285 15.95 -12.06 -8.47
C VAL A 285 16.25 -10.66 -9.01
N GLY A 286 16.46 -10.50 -10.32
CA GLY A 286 16.60 -9.17 -10.95
C GLY A 286 15.36 -8.27 -10.82
N ARG A 287 14.20 -8.81 -10.43
CA ARG A 287 12.98 -8.04 -10.12
C ARG A 287 12.85 -7.74 -8.62
N LEU A 288 13.74 -8.25 -7.76
CA LEU A 288 13.82 -7.89 -6.35
C LEU A 288 14.32 -6.45 -6.14
N HIS A 289 14.18 -5.97 -4.90
CA HIS A 289 14.63 -4.63 -4.57
C HIS A 289 16.16 -4.66 -4.62
N PRO A 290 16.85 -3.65 -5.17
CA PRO A 290 18.32 -3.67 -5.29
C PRO A 290 19.07 -3.88 -3.96
N LEU A 291 18.48 -3.44 -2.84
CA LEU A 291 19.02 -3.70 -1.48
C LEU A 291 18.80 -5.13 -0.97
N VAL A 292 17.90 -5.90 -1.59
CA VAL A 292 17.50 -7.25 -1.18
C VAL A 292 18.05 -8.31 -2.12
N ALA A 293 18.13 -8.02 -3.43
CA ALA A 293 18.65 -8.94 -4.44
C ALA A 293 20.00 -9.58 -4.05
N PRO A 294 21.02 -8.82 -3.61
CA PRO A 294 22.33 -9.39 -3.27
C PRO A 294 22.30 -10.29 -2.03
N ALA A 295 21.28 -10.16 -1.17
CA ALA A 295 21.14 -11.03 -0.02
C ALA A 295 20.60 -12.41 -0.41
N VAL A 296 19.81 -12.47 -1.47
CA VAL A 296 19.11 -13.68 -1.93
C VAL A 296 19.91 -14.44 -2.99
N GLU A 297 20.70 -13.73 -3.80
CA GLU A 297 21.67 -14.32 -4.73
C GLU A 297 22.90 -14.87 -4.00
N GLY A 298 23.18 -16.15 -4.18
CA GLY A 298 24.58 -16.59 -4.35
C GLY A 298 24.90 -16.40 -5.82
N ASP A 299 25.92 -15.58 -6.13
CA ASP A 299 26.30 -15.04 -7.45
C ASP A 299 25.66 -15.75 -8.67
N GLY A 300 24.76 -15.04 -9.34
CA GLY A 300 24.20 -15.38 -10.65
C GLY A 300 24.09 -14.11 -11.51
N PRO A 301 24.19 -14.22 -12.85
CA PRO A 301 24.54 -13.09 -13.70
C PRO A 301 23.40 -12.07 -13.86
N GLU A 302 23.81 -10.82 -14.03
CA GLU A 302 22.96 -9.64 -14.18
C GLU A 302 21.92 -9.78 -15.30
N SER A 303 20.65 -9.56 -14.94
CA SER A 303 19.54 -9.45 -15.90
C SER A 303 19.49 -8.03 -16.46
N VAL A 304 19.65 -7.93 -17.78
CA VAL A 304 19.54 -6.71 -18.56
C VAL A 304 18.14 -6.07 -18.40
N ALA A 305 18.15 -4.75 -18.25
CA ALA A 305 16.98 -3.90 -18.12
C ALA A 305 15.96 -4.12 -19.25
N GLY A 306 14.69 -4.25 -18.87
CA GLY A 306 13.57 -4.28 -19.80
C GLY A 306 13.49 -2.97 -20.58
N ARG A 307 13.46 -3.11 -21.90
CA ARG A 307 13.33 -2.06 -22.89
C ARG A 307 12.17 -1.11 -22.56
N ALA A 308 12.41 0.19 -22.72
CA ALA A 308 11.36 1.20 -22.73
C ALA A 308 10.30 0.84 -23.80
N PRO A 309 9.02 1.15 -23.59
CA PRO A 309 8.00 0.88 -24.60
C PRO A 309 8.36 1.66 -25.87
N GLU A 310 8.54 0.92 -26.97
CA GLU A 310 8.58 1.49 -28.32
C GLU A 310 7.31 2.33 -28.54
N PRO A 311 7.37 3.41 -29.33
CA PRO A 311 6.16 4.12 -29.74
C PRO A 311 5.18 3.11 -30.35
N GLY A 312 3.99 3.03 -29.75
CA GLY A 312 2.98 2.04 -30.12
C GLY A 312 2.68 2.09 -31.62
N ASP A 313 2.55 0.91 -32.21
CA ASP A 313 2.10 0.74 -33.60
C ASP A 313 0.84 1.60 -33.81
N PRO A 314 0.80 2.50 -34.82
CA PRO A 314 -0.32 3.41 -35.00
C PRO A 314 -1.63 2.64 -35.11
N HIS A 315 -2.64 3.07 -34.34
CA HIS A 315 -3.94 2.40 -34.33
C HIS A 315 -4.59 2.53 -35.71
N ARG A 316 -5.00 1.39 -36.28
CA ARG A 316 -5.55 1.31 -37.65
C ARG A 316 -7.06 1.21 -37.60
N VAL A 317 -7.73 2.03 -38.41
CA VAL A 317 -9.20 2.10 -38.47
C VAL A 317 -9.64 2.09 -39.92
N GLU A 318 -10.62 1.25 -40.23
CA GLU A 318 -11.29 1.29 -41.53
C GLU A 318 -12.21 2.51 -41.62
N CYS A 319 -11.91 3.43 -42.53
CA CYS A 319 -12.63 4.67 -42.72
C CYS A 319 -12.96 4.84 -44.21
N ARG A 320 -14.26 4.82 -44.53
CA ARG A 320 -14.76 4.98 -45.91
C ARG A 320 -14.14 3.98 -46.91
N GLY A 321 -13.83 2.76 -46.46
CA GLY A 321 -13.29 1.68 -47.30
C GLY A 321 -11.75 1.63 -47.38
N GLU A 322 -11.05 2.55 -46.72
CA GLU A 322 -9.58 2.57 -46.64
C GLU A 322 -9.10 2.41 -45.19
N ILE A 323 -7.89 1.88 -44.99
CA ILE A 323 -7.29 1.75 -43.66
C ILE A 323 -6.53 3.04 -43.34
N HIS A 324 -7.04 3.79 -42.37
CA HIS A 324 -6.42 5.01 -41.86
C HIS A 324 -5.66 4.74 -40.56
N ARG A 325 -4.60 5.51 -40.33
CA ARG A 325 -3.75 5.48 -39.15
C ARG A 325 -4.14 6.61 -38.20
N ILE A 326 -4.16 6.29 -36.92
CA ILE A 326 -4.30 7.22 -35.81
C ILE A 326 -2.99 7.20 -35.02
N ALA A 327 -2.40 8.38 -34.86
CA ALA A 327 -1.13 8.54 -34.16
C ALA A 327 -1.05 9.91 -33.48
N LEU A 328 -0.11 10.06 -32.56
CA LEU A 328 0.22 11.37 -31.99
C LEU A 328 0.91 12.22 -33.06
N ARG A 329 0.38 13.42 -33.30
CA ARG A 329 1.00 14.47 -34.11
C ARG A 329 0.84 15.79 -33.39
N ASP A 330 1.93 16.54 -33.26
CA ASP A 330 1.96 17.83 -32.56
C ASP A 330 1.39 17.76 -31.12
N GLY A 331 1.63 16.62 -30.44
CA GLY A 331 1.22 16.42 -29.05
C GLY A 331 -0.27 16.13 -28.85
N VAL A 332 -1.00 15.78 -29.91
CA VAL A 332 -2.42 15.39 -29.86
C VAL A 332 -2.67 14.14 -30.71
N LEU A 333 -3.51 13.23 -30.21
CA LEU A 333 -3.95 12.05 -30.96
C LEU A 333 -4.86 12.44 -32.13
N THR A 334 -4.42 12.17 -33.35
CA THR A 334 -5.15 12.55 -34.58
C THR A 334 -5.10 11.46 -35.64
N ALA A 335 -6.03 11.53 -36.60
CA ALA A 335 -6.04 10.67 -37.77
C ALA A 335 -5.08 11.25 -38.82
N VAL A 336 -3.88 10.68 -38.93
CA VAL A 336 -2.77 11.26 -39.71
C VAL A 336 -3.00 11.22 -41.21
N ASP A 337 -3.88 10.35 -41.68
CA ASP A 337 -4.25 10.20 -43.09
C ASP A 337 -5.38 11.16 -43.52
N HIS A 338 -5.83 12.06 -42.63
CA HIS A 338 -6.75 13.15 -42.96
C HIS A 338 -6.08 14.52 -42.90
N HIS A 339 -6.50 15.43 -43.80
CA HIS A 339 -6.10 16.83 -43.70
C HIS A 339 -6.75 17.50 -42.47
N PRO A 340 -6.05 18.38 -41.72
CA PRO A 340 -6.61 19.05 -40.55
C PRO A 340 -7.93 19.79 -40.81
N ASP A 341 -8.07 20.44 -41.97
CA ASP A 341 -9.32 21.13 -42.35
C ASP A 341 -10.50 20.18 -42.53
N GLN A 342 -10.24 18.99 -43.08
CA GLN A 342 -11.25 17.97 -43.22
C GLN A 342 -11.71 17.50 -41.84
N LEU A 343 -10.77 17.21 -40.92
CA LEU A 343 -11.10 16.81 -39.55
C LEU A 343 -11.94 17.89 -38.84
N ARG A 344 -11.55 19.16 -38.94
CA ARG A 344 -12.30 20.28 -38.36
C ARG A 344 -13.73 20.38 -38.91
N ARG A 345 -13.92 20.22 -40.21
CA ARG A 345 -15.25 20.22 -40.83
C ARG A 345 -16.11 19.07 -40.32
N GLU A 346 -15.55 17.87 -40.25
CA GLU A 346 -16.28 16.67 -39.83
C GLU A 346 -16.62 16.74 -38.33
N ASP A 347 -15.73 17.26 -37.48
CA ASP A 347 -16.02 17.53 -36.07
C ASP A 347 -17.20 18.53 -35.90
N LEU A 348 -17.27 19.58 -36.74
CA LEU A 348 -18.41 20.51 -36.73
C LEU A 348 -19.71 19.83 -37.13
N LEU A 349 -19.69 18.94 -38.11
CA LEU A 349 -20.88 18.16 -38.50
C LEU A 349 -21.35 17.28 -37.35
N VAL A 350 -20.43 16.67 -36.61
CA VAL A 350 -20.75 15.86 -35.42
C VAL A 350 -21.37 16.73 -34.33
N ALA A 351 -20.83 17.92 -34.07
CA ALA A 351 -21.39 18.86 -33.09
C ALA A 351 -22.82 19.30 -33.44
N LEU A 352 -23.17 19.34 -34.73
CA LEU A 352 -24.51 19.64 -35.24
C LEU A 352 -25.44 18.41 -35.30
N GLY A 353 -25.01 17.25 -34.78
CA GLY A 353 -25.80 16.02 -34.73
C GLY A 353 -25.61 15.06 -35.91
N GLY A 354 -24.66 15.34 -36.80
CA GLY A 354 -24.29 14.45 -37.90
C GLY A 354 -23.50 13.22 -37.45
N PRO A 355 -23.45 12.15 -38.28
CA PRO A 355 -22.69 10.95 -37.95
C PRO A 355 -21.18 11.20 -38.02
N ALA A 356 -20.46 10.76 -36.99
CA ALA A 356 -19.01 10.88 -36.93
C ALA A 356 -18.28 9.87 -37.84
N LEU A 357 -17.20 10.32 -38.47
CA LEU A 357 -16.27 9.44 -39.18
C LEU A 357 -15.77 8.30 -38.27
N PRO A 358 -15.54 7.09 -38.80
CA PRO A 358 -14.92 6.00 -38.04
C PRO A 358 -13.65 6.42 -37.29
N CYS A 359 -12.75 7.19 -37.93
CA CYS A 359 -11.55 7.71 -37.27
C CYS A 359 -11.86 8.64 -36.09
N LEU A 360 -12.80 9.58 -36.24
CA LEU A 360 -13.20 10.49 -35.15
C LEU A 360 -13.88 9.73 -34.01
N ARG A 361 -14.68 8.69 -34.31
CA ARG A 361 -15.27 7.80 -33.29
C ARG A 361 -14.20 7.01 -32.54
N ALA A 362 -13.18 6.51 -33.24
CA ALA A 362 -12.07 5.80 -32.61
C ALA A 362 -11.26 6.73 -31.69
N ILE A 363 -10.90 7.94 -32.15
CA ILE A 363 -10.21 8.94 -31.32
C ILE A 363 -11.06 9.28 -30.08
N ASP A 364 -12.36 9.51 -30.26
CA ASP A 364 -13.28 9.81 -29.17
C ASP A 364 -13.41 8.66 -28.16
N ALA A 365 -13.46 7.41 -28.64
CA ALA A 365 -13.45 6.23 -27.78
C ALA A 365 -12.17 6.16 -26.92
N VAL A 366 -11.00 6.42 -27.51
CA VAL A 366 -9.72 6.44 -26.78
C VAL A 366 -9.68 7.58 -25.75
N HIS A 367 -10.24 8.76 -26.06
CA HIS A 367 -10.31 9.87 -25.10
C HIS A 367 -11.22 9.56 -23.89
N ARG A 368 -12.27 8.77 -24.08
CA ARG A 368 -13.26 8.49 -23.04
C ARG A 368 -12.93 7.25 -22.23
N ASN A 369 -12.59 6.15 -22.90
CA ASN A 369 -12.40 4.84 -22.32
C ASN A 369 -11.25 4.09 -23.04
N PRO A 370 -9.99 4.54 -22.85
CA PRO A 370 -8.85 3.89 -23.48
C PRO A 370 -8.68 2.47 -22.94
N GLU A 371 -8.14 1.56 -23.76
CA GLU A 371 -7.85 0.18 -23.34
C GLU A 371 -6.89 0.11 -22.14
N ALA A 372 -6.00 1.11 -22.01
CA ALA A 372 -5.09 1.24 -20.88
C ALA A 372 -5.76 1.73 -19.57
N LEU A 373 -7.05 2.11 -19.59
CA LEU A 373 -7.75 2.66 -18.41
C LEU A 373 -7.66 1.76 -17.17
N PRO A 374 -7.75 0.42 -17.24
CA PRO A 374 -7.54 -0.44 -16.07
C PRO A 374 -6.17 -0.24 -15.44
N ALA A 375 -5.10 -0.14 -16.23
CA ALA A 375 -3.74 0.08 -15.72
C ALA A 375 -3.57 1.51 -15.15
N VAL A 376 -4.25 2.51 -15.72
CA VAL A 376 -4.31 3.87 -15.17
C VAL A 376 -5.02 3.86 -13.81
N ARG A 377 -6.16 3.15 -13.69
CA ARG A 377 -6.88 2.98 -12.42
C ARG A 377 -6.02 2.34 -11.35
N GLU A 378 -5.30 1.27 -11.67
CA GLU A 378 -4.40 0.58 -10.73
C GLU A 378 -3.28 1.51 -10.25
N ARG A 379 -2.63 2.26 -11.16
CA ARG A 379 -1.64 3.28 -10.80
C ARG A 379 -2.21 4.34 -9.86
N LEU A 380 -3.37 4.91 -10.17
CA LEU A 380 -4.02 5.92 -9.32
C LEU A 380 -4.42 5.35 -7.95
N ARG A 381 -4.93 4.11 -7.89
CA ARG A 381 -5.26 3.39 -6.64
C ARG A 381 -4.05 3.20 -5.75
N HIS A 382 -2.88 2.93 -6.34
CA HIS A 382 -1.62 2.76 -5.62
C HIS A 382 -0.83 4.07 -5.40
N GLY A 383 -1.38 5.20 -5.87
CA GLY A 383 -0.83 6.54 -5.70
C GLY A 383 0.24 6.94 -6.71
N ASP A 384 0.43 6.15 -7.78
CA ASP A 384 1.31 6.45 -8.90
C ASP A 384 0.63 7.39 -9.90
N VAL A 385 0.40 8.63 -9.48
CA VAL A 385 -0.20 9.66 -10.33
C VAL A 385 0.71 10.01 -11.50
N THR A 386 2.02 10.10 -11.26
CA THR A 386 2.99 10.41 -12.32
C THR A 386 3.00 9.33 -13.40
N GLY A 387 3.06 8.05 -13.02
CA GLY A 387 2.97 6.96 -14.00
C GLY A 387 1.60 6.92 -14.69
N ALA A 388 0.50 7.17 -13.98
CA ALA A 388 -0.83 7.23 -14.58
C ALA A 388 -0.93 8.33 -15.64
N LEU A 389 -0.44 9.53 -15.35
CA LEU A 389 -0.41 10.65 -16.28
C LEU A 389 0.54 10.37 -17.46
N ALA A 390 1.71 9.78 -17.23
CA ALA A 390 2.62 9.40 -18.31
C ALA A 390 1.97 8.43 -19.32
N VAL A 391 1.15 7.47 -18.85
CA VAL A 391 0.38 6.59 -19.74
C VAL A 391 -0.67 7.38 -20.52
N VAL A 392 -1.40 8.29 -19.87
CA VAL A 392 -2.44 9.09 -20.53
C VAL A 392 -1.83 10.06 -21.56
N GLU A 393 -0.75 10.75 -21.19
CA GLU A 393 0.00 11.64 -22.08
C GLU A 393 0.64 10.88 -23.24
N GLY A 394 1.15 9.67 -23.01
CA GLY A 394 1.66 8.81 -24.09
C GLY A 394 0.59 8.31 -25.06
N LEU A 395 -0.68 8.28 -24.65
CA LEU A 395 -1.81 7.83 -25.49
C LEU A 395 -2.52 8.98 -26.19
N LEU A 396 -2.81 10.06 -25.47
CA LEU A 396 -3.61 11.19 -25.98
C LEU A 396 -2.74 12.36 -26.43
N GLY A 397 -1.52 12.42 -25.93
CA GLY A 397 -0.60 13.54 -26.09
C GLY A 397 -0.75 14.58 -24.96
N PRO A 398 0.31 15.35 -24.66
CA PRO A 398 0.29 16.34 -23.59
C PRO A 398 -0.66 17.53 -23.85
N GLY A 399 -1.03 17.77 -25.11
CA GLY A 399 -1.98 18.83 -25.49
C GLY A 399 -3.45 18.39 -25.48
N ALA A 400 -3.75 17.15 -25.12
CA ALA A 400 -5.10 16.62 -25.19
C ALA A 400 -6.04 17.25 -24.16
N VAL A 401 -7.23 17.65 -24.62
CA VAL A 401 -8.32 18.05 -23.74
C VAL A 401 -9.15 16.83 -23.39
N LEU A 402 -9.24 16.52 -22.09
CA LEU A 402 -10.01 15.37 -21.60
C LEU A 402 -11.50 15.54 -21.90
N ARG A 403 -12.08 14.52 -22.55
CA ARG A 403 -13.52 14.46 -22.84
C ARG A 403 -14.25 13.81 -21.68
N ASP A 404 -15.56 14.08 -21.58
CA ASP A 404 -16.42 13.42 -20.60
C ASP A 404 -16.44 11.91 -20.83
N GLY A 405 -16.18 11.15 -19.78
CA GLY A 405 -16.14 9.71 -19.82
C GLY A 405 -15.37 9.10 -18.65
N PRO A 406 -15.27 7.74 -18.63
CA PRO A 406 -14.63 7.00 -17.56
C PRO A 406 -13.22 7.47 -17.19
N LEU A 407 -12.39 7.87 -18.16
CA LEU A 407 -11.04 8.37 -17.88
C LEU A 407 -11.07 9.68 -17.07
N ARG A 408 -11.88 10.66 -17.50
CA ARG A 408 -12.03 11.95 -16.81
C ARG A 408 -12.57 11.74 -15.39
N ASP A 409 -13.59 10.90 -15.25
CA ASP A 409 -14.21 10.59 -13.95
C ASP A 409 -13.18 10.02 -12.95
N GLU A 410 -12.29 9.13 -13.39
CA GLU A 410 -11.25 8.54 -12.53
C GLU A 410 -10.20 9.58 -12.10
N LEU A 411 -9.76 10.44 -13.02
CA LEU A 411 -8.79 11.49 -12.74
C LEU A 411 -9.37 12.55 -11.79
N GLU A 412 -10.62 12.97 -12.02
CA GLU A 412 -11.34 13.90 -11.14
C GLU A 412 -11.54 13.28 -9.76
N SER A 413 -11.95 12.01 -9.69
CA SER A 413 -12.08 11.30 -8.42
C SER A 413 -10.74 11.21 -7.66
N ALA A 414 -9.64 10.97 -8.36
CA ALA A 414 -8.30 10.99 -7.76
C ALA A 414 -7.90 12.39 -7.25
N ALA A 415 -8.24 13.45 -7.98
CA ALA A 415 -8.00 14.83 -7.57
C ALA A 415 -8.79 15.20 -6.31
N VAL A 416 -10.09 14.88 -6.25
CA VAL A 416 -10.93 15.12 -5.06
C VAL A 416 -10.36 14.39 -3.83
N ARG A 417 -9.99 13.12 -3.96
CA ARG A 417 -9.40 12.37 -2.85
C ARG A 417 -8.09 13.00 -2.36
N ARG A 418 -7.29 13.58 -3.26
CA ARG A 418 -6.06 14.28 -2.87
C ARG A 418 -6.36 15.54 -2.05
N ILE A 419 -7.45 16.23 -2.34
CA ILE A 419 -7.93 17.37 -1.53
C ILE A 419 -8.32 16.87 -0.13
N ASP A 420 -9.08 15.77 -0.03
CA ASP A 420 -9.46 15.16 1.27
C ASP A 420 -8.22 14.82 2.11
N HIS A 421 -7.18 14.26 1.49
CA HIS A 421 -5.90 14.01 2.16
C HIS A 421 -5.22 15.29 2.64
N GLY A 422 -5.22 16.35 1.81
CA GLY A 422 -4.69 17.66 2.19
C GLY A 422 -5.43 18.28 3.37
N LEU A 423 -6.77 18.22 3.37
CA LEU A 423 -7.62 18.68 4.48
C LEU A 423 -7.32 17.90 5.75
N PHE A 424 -7.18 16.57 5.67
CA PHE A 424 -6.76 15.76 6.80
C PHE A 424 -5.40 16.20 7.36
N ARG A 425 -4.39 16.38 6.50
CA ARG A 425 -3.06 16.83 6.93
C ARG A 425 -3.06 18.22 7.55
N ALA A 426 -3.96 19.09 7.12
CA ALA A 426 -4.13 20.42 7.69
C ALA A 426 -4.92 20.43 9.02
N GLY A 427 -5.42 19.28 9.49
CA GLY A 427 -6.29 19.21 10.67
C GLY A 427 -7.71 19.74 10.43
N LEU A 428 -8.10 19.93 9.16
CA LEU A 428 -9.38 20.51 8.74
C LEU A 428 -10.44 19.45 8.41
N ALA A 429 -10.08 18.16 8.47
CA ALA A 429 -11.03 17.07 8.25
C ALA A 429 -11.69 16.65 9.58
N ASP A 430 -13.00 16.46 9.56
CA ASP A 430 -13.72 15.80 10.64
C ASP A 430 -13.21 14.37 10.82
N VAL A 431 -12.52 14.11 11.93
CA VAL A 431 -12.10 12.76 12.30
C VAL A 431 -13.29 12.09 12.98
N PRO A 432 -13.84 10.97 12.47
CA PRO A 432 -14.81 10.21 13.21
C PRO A 432 -14.16 9.78 14.53
N ALA A 433 -14.76 10.15 15.66
CA ALA A 433 -14.30 9.74 16.98
C ALA A 433 -14.08 8.23 17.00
N GLY A 434 -12.89 7.79 17.46
CA GLY A 434 -12.56 6.37 17.55
C GLY A 434 -13.53 5.62 18.49
N PRO A 435 -13.62 4.29 18.38
CA PRO A 435 -14.41 3.50 19.31
C PRO A 435 -13.70 3.52 20.67
N GLY A 436 -14.11 4.41 21.58
CA GLY A 436 -13.52 4.49 22.92
C GLY A 436 -13.86 5.68 23.80
N GLU A 437 -14.50 6.75 23.31
CA GLU A 437 -14.92 7.83 24.20
C GLU A 437 -16.34 7.59 24.74
N PRO A 438 -16.53 7.42 26.06
CA PRO A 438 -17.86 7.37 26.65
C PRO A 438 -18.44 8.78 26.63
N ARG A 439 -19.32 9.08 25.68
CA ARG A 439 -20.26 10.19 25.82
C ARG A 439 -21.22 9.85 26.95
N GLY A 440 -20.93 10.38 28.13
CA GLY A 440 -21.87 10.45 29.25
C GLY A 440 -23.12 11.20 28.81
N GLY A 441 -24.26 10.51 28.88
CA GLY A 441 -25.56 11.06 28.52
C GLY A 441 -26.64 10.05 28.87
N HIS A 442 -27.15 10.14 30.10
CA HIS A 442 -28.29 9.38 30.58
C HIS A 442 -29.53 9.60 29.69
N ALA A 443 -30.12 8.52 29.18
CA ALA A 443 -31.56 8.40 28.98
C ALA A 443 -31.95 6.92 28.82
N SER A 444 -32.75 6.47 29.78
CA SER A 444 -33.45 5.18 29.81
C SER A 444 -34.42 5.01 28.64
N GLY A 445 -34.53 3.78 28.11
CA GLY A 445 -35.61 3.43 27.20
C GLY A 445 -35.41 2.06 26.54
N ALA A 446 -35.86 1.00 27.22
CA ALA A 446 -35.95 -0.33 26.65
C ALA A 446 -36.97 -0.35 25.48
N ARG A 447 -36.61 -1.04 24.38
CA ARG A 447 -37.52 -1.85 23.56
C ARG A 447 -36.73 -2.67 22.54
N HIS A 448 -36.90 -3.98 22.62
CA HIS A 448 -36.52 -4.96 21.61
C HIS A 448 -37.32 -4.73 20.32
N THR A 449 -36.63 -4.74 19.17
CA THR A 449 -37.17 -5.23 17.89
C THR A 449 -36.02 -5.75 17.01
N GLU A 450 -36.18 -6.99 16.56
CA GLU A 450 -35.42 -7.59 15.46
C GLU A 450 -35.61 -6.80 14.16
N ALA A 451 -34.55 -6.56 13.40
CA ALA A 451 -34.65 -6.28 11.96
C ALA A 451 -33.32 -6.48 11.22
N GLY A 452 -33.32 -7.48 10.34
CA GLY A 452 -32.59 -7.61 9.07
C GLY A 452 -31.31 -6.80 8.87
N HIS A 453 -30.18 -7.52 8.89
CA HIS A 453 -28.87 -7.02 8.49
C HIS A 453 -28.85 -6.67 6.99
N ARG A 454 -29.08 -5.40 6.64
CA ARG A 454 -28.73 -4.87 5.31
C ARG A 454 -27.28 -4.37 5.34
N PRO A 455 -26.41 -4.78 4.39
CA PRO A 455 -25.05 -4.26 4.33
C PRO A 455 -25.08 -2.76 4.03
N ARG A 456 -24.37 -1.97 4.83
CA ARG A 456 -24.11 -0.55 4.56
C ARG A 456 -23.18 -0.44 3.36
N LEU A 457 -23.62 0.23 2.30
CA LEU A 457 -22.80 0.52 1.11
C LEU A 457 -21.75 1.58 1.47
N GLY A 458 -20.48 1.23 1.33
CA GLY A 458 -19.36 2.15 1.45
C GLY A 458 -19.31 3.15 0.29
N ARG A 459 -18.60 4.27 0.50
CA ARG A 459 -18.41 5.34 -0.50
C ARG A 459 -17.63 4.88 -1.74
N ASP A 460 -17.05 3.68 -1.71
CA ASP A 460 -16.36 3.01 -2.83
C ASP A 460 -17.30 2.42 -3.90
N THR A 461 -18.60 2.65 -3.80
CA THR A 461 -19.55 2.19 -4.82
C THR A 461 -19.53 3.13 -6.02
N SER A 462 -19.23 2.60 -7.21
CA SER A 462 -19.24 3.31 -8.51
C SER A 462 -20.42 4.29 -8.68
N LEU A 463 -20.14 5.49 -9.22
CA LEU A 463 -21.12 6.52 -9.54
C LEU A 463 -22.28 6.00 -10.42
N ALA A 464 -22.02 5.01 -11.28
CA ALA A 464 -23.04 4.38 -12.12
C ALA A 464 -24.10 3.62 -11.29
N VAL A 465 -23.68 3.00 -10.17
CA VAL A 465 -24.58 2.29 -9.24
C VAL A 465 -25.36 3.27 -8.36
N ARG A 466 -24.75 4.42 -8.01
CA ARG A 466 -25.45 5.52 -7.32
C ARG A 466 -26.54 6.14 -8.20
N ARG A 467 -26.26 6.41 -9.48
CA ARG A 467 -27.25 6.97 -10.42
C ARG A 467 -28.41 6.01 -10.68
N LYS A 468 -28.16 4.70 -10.80
CA LYS A 468 -29.21 3.69 -11.07
C LYS A 468 -30.24 3.52 -9.94
N ARG A 469 -29.91 3.89 -8.69
CA ARG A 469 -30.86 3.90 -7.55
C ARG A 469 -31.44 5.28 -7.22
N GLY A 470 -30.90 6.35 -7.80
CA GLY A 470 -31.42 7.72 -7.65
C GLY A 470 -32.64 8.01 -8.52
N SER A 471 -32.87 7.26 -9.61
CA SER A 471 -34.08 7.38 -10.44
C SER A 471 -35.21 6.53 -9.87
N ARG A 472 -35.81 6.96 -8.75
CA ARG A 472 -37.20 6.56 -8.48
C ARG A 472 -38.09 7.37 -9.40
N GLY A 473 -38.44 6.78 -10.54
CA GLY A 473 -39.53 7.26 -11.39
C GLY A 473 -40.77 7.42 -10.54
N ARG A 474 -41.29 8.65 -10.50
CA ARG A 474 -42.54 9.00 -9.82
C ARG A 474 -43.68 8.42 -10.67
N PRO A 475 -44.51 7.49 -10.16
CA PRO A 475 -45.69 7.05 -10.89
C PRO A 475 -46.69 8.21 -10.91
N ARG A 476 -47.11 8.63 -12.11
CA ARG A 476 -48.32 9.43 -12.29
C ARG A 476 -49.52 8.49 -12.13
N THR A 477 -50.16 8.52 -10.96
CA THR A 477 -51.52 8.03 -10.81
C THR A 477 -52.48 9.19 -11.12
N GLY A 478 -53.21 9.05 -12.22
CA GLY A 478 -54.45 9.78 -12.51
C GLY A 478 -55.50 8.78 -12.98
N GLN A 479 -56.50 8.56 -12.14
CA GLN A 479 -57.87 8.17 -12.47
C GLN A 479 -58.69 9.39 -12.00
N ILE A 480 -59.71 9.94 -12.67
CA ILE A 480 -60.72 9.48 -13.63
C ILE A 480 -60.91 10.62 -14.63
#